data_AF-A0A7J3WXB6-F1
#
_entry.id   AF-A0A7J3WXB6-F1
#
_cell.length_a   1.000
_cell.length_b   1.000
_cell.length_c   1.000
_cell.angle_alpha   90.00
_cell.angle_beta   90.00
_cell.angle_gamma   90.00
#
_symmetry.space_group_name_H-M   'P 1'
#
loop_
_entity.id
_entity.type
_entity.pdbx_description
1 polymer ?
#
loop_
_entity_poly.entity_id
_entity_poly.type
_entity_poly.pdbx_seq_one_letter_code
_entity_poly.pdbx_strand_id
1 'polypeptide(L)'
;MEVRVGETFTINNREITVTGVKEAQYIRVDDCYHSAKQDMKIVIIHIKVKNVGIETGYLSDIWGFVLAATVGKATRLLIPPI
;
A
#
# COMPACT_ATOMS: atom_id res chain seq x y z
N MET A 1 -5.82 -15.96 -1.61
CA MET A 1 -6.57 -15.22 -2.65
C MET A 1 -5.62 -14.20 -3.25
N GLU A 2 -5.43 -14.22 -4.56
CA GLU A 2 -4.61 -13.24 -5.28
C GLU A 2 -5.56 -12.31 -6.04
N VAL A 3 -5.31 -11.00 -5.98
CA VAL A 3 -6.14 -9.98 -6.63
C VAL A 3 -5.23 -9.08 -7.44
N ARG A 4 -5.60 -8.84 -8.70
CA ARG A 4 -4.81 -8.03 -9.63
C ARG A 4 -5.11 -6.55 -9.46
N VAL A 5 -4.21 -5.71 -9.96
CA VAL A 5 -4.48 -4.27 -10.08
C VAL A 5 -5.73 -4.06 -10.94
N GLY A 6 -6.64 -3.22 -10.45
CA GLY A 6 -7.94 -2.94 -11.05
C GLY A 6 -9.07 -3.85 -10.58
N GLU A 7 -8.76 -5.01 -10.02
CA GLU A 7 -9.77 -5.91 -9.46
C GLU A 7 -10.20 -5.43 -8.07
N THR A 8 -11.50 -5.60 -7.80
CA THR A 8 -12.10 -5.27 -6.50
C THR A 8 -12.38 -6.56 -5.75
N PHE A 9 -12.02 -6.58 -4.48
CA PHE A 9 -12.33 -7.69 -3.58
C PHE A 9 -12.98 -7.19 -2.31
N THR A 10 -13.79 -8.05 -1.69
CA THR A 10 -14.54 -7.70 -0.48
C THR A 10 -13.94 -8.39 0.73
N ILE A 11 -13.67 -7.62 1.79
CA ILE A 11 -13.24 -8.12 3.09
C ILE A 11 -13.90 -7.28 4.19
N ASN A 12 -14.47 -7.95 5.20
CA ASN A 12 -15.09 -7.29 6.37
C ASN A 12 -16.01 -6.11 6.01
N ASN A 13 -16.97 -6.34 5.09
CA ASN A 13 -17.91 -5.33 4.61
C ASN A 13 -17.28 -4.11 3.93
N ARG A 14 -16.08 -4.27 3.35
CA ARG A 14 -15.39 -3.25 2.59
C ARG A 14 -14.97 -3.80 1.24
N GLU A 15 -15.21 -3.03 0.19
CA GLU A 15 -14.65 -3.24 -1.13
C GLU A 15 -13.29 -2.55 -1.19
N ILE A 16 -12.25 -3.31 -1.58
CA ILE A 16 -10.89 -2.82 -1.75
C ILE A 16 -10.49 -3.01 -3.20
N THR A 17 -9.96 -1.95 -3.82
CA THR A 17 -9.45 -1.96 -5.18
C THR A 17 -8.06 -1.36 -5.19
N VAL A 18 -7.06 -2.08 -5.70
CA VAL A 18 -5.78 -1.46 -6.04
C VAL A 18 -5.94 -0.77 -7.38
N THR A 19 -5.97 0.56 -7.41
CA THR A 19 -6.28 1.32 -8.63
C THR A 19 -5.05 1.64 -9.47
N GLY A 20 -3.85 1.48 -8.90
CA GLY A 20 -2.61 1.68 -9.65
C GLY A 20 -1.36 1.48 -8.81
N VAL A 21 -0.25 1.26 -9.50
CA VAL A 21 1.10 1.17 -8.95
C VAL A 21 2.01 2.03 -9.81
N LYS A 22 2.77 2.95 -9.21
CA LYS A 22 3.72 3.83 -9.91
C LYS A 22 5.06 3.93 -9.20
N GLU A 23 6.14 3.97 -9.95
CA GLU A 23 7.45 4.36 -9.44
C GLU A 23 7.52 5.88 -9.33
N ALA A 24 8.19 6.40 -8.29
CA ALA A 24 8.43 7.82 -8.11
C ALA A 24 9.88 8.07 -7.70
N GLN A 25 10.40 9.25 -8.04
CA GLN A 25 11.72 9.69 -7.60
C GLN A 25 11.68 10.35 -6.21
N TYR A 26 10.55 10.99 -5.90
CA TYR A 26 10.30 11.66 -4.63
C TYR A 26 8.82 11.52 -4.24
N ILE A 27 8.56 11.52 -2.94
CA ILE A 27 7.22 11.75 -2.37
C ILE A 27 7.23 13.09 -1.64
N ARG A 28 6.12 13.81 -1.73
CA ARG A 28 5.88 14.97 -0.87
C ARG A 28 4.98 14.52 0.29
N VAL A 29 5.43 14.76 1.51
CA VAL A 29 4.65 14.58 2.74
C VAL A 29 4.63 15.95 3.41
N ASP A 30 3.43 16.51 3.56
CA ASP A 30 3.23 17.91 3.95
C ASP A 30 4.02 18.88 3.05
N ASP A 31 5.00 19.57 3.60
CA ASP A 31 5.87 20.52 2.87
C ASP A 31 7.29 19.98 2.62
N CYS A 32 7.53 18.72 2.93
CA CYS A 32 8.83 18.07 2.78
C CYS A 32 8.85 17.12 1.58
N TYR A 33 9.93 17.17 0.82
CA TYR A 33 10.23 16.20 -0.24
C TYR A 33 11.15 15.11 0.31
N HIS A 34 10.73 13.85 0.15
CA HIS A 34 11.50 12.67 0.54
C HIS A 34 11.90 11.89 -0.70
N SER A 35 13.20 11.72 -0.91
CA SER A 35 13.73 10.82 -1.93
C SER A 35 13.96 9.42 -1.37
N ALA A 36 14.06 8.44 -2.26
CA ALA A 36 14.59 7.15 -1.88
C ALA A 36 16.06 7.30 -1.42
N LYS A 37 16.51 6.42 -0.52
CA LYS A 37 17.95 6.25 -0.26
C LYS A 37 18.61 5.62 -1.48
N GLN A 38 19.95 5.67 -1.54
CA GLN A 38 20.72 5.00 -2.58
C GLN A 38 20.31 3.52 -2.67
N ASP A 39 20.13 3.03 -3.90
CA ASP A 39 19.68 1.67 -4.24
C ASP A 39 18.26 1.30 -3.77
N MET A 40 17.46 2.29 -3.36
CA MET A 40 16.04 2.12 -3.08
C MET A 40 15.18 2.78 -4.17
N LYS A 41 13.96 2.27 -4.33
CA LYS A 41 12.93 2.87 -5.17
C LYS A 41 11.71 3.22 -4.33
N ILE A 42 11.05 4.33 -4.67
CA ILE A 42 9.73 4.62 -4.15
C ILE A 42 8.71 3.99 -5.09
N VAL A 43 7.86 3.13 -4.53
CA VAL A 43 6.68 2.59 -5.21
C VAL A 43 5.44 3.12 -4.49
N ILE A 44 4.58 3.83 -5.22
CA ILE A 44 3.32 4.35 -4.71
C ILE A 44 2.21 3.42 -5.18
N ILE A 45 1.47 2.87 -4.22
CA ILE A 45 0.30 2.01 -4.46
C ILE A 45 -0.95 2.85 -4.15
N HIS A 46 -1.81 3.03 -5.14
CA HIS A 46 -3.11 3.67 -4.93
C HIS A 46 -4.14 2.60 -4.58
N ILE A 47 -4.80 2.77 -3.44
CA ILE A 47 -5.85 1.87 -2.96
C ILE A 47 -7.12 2.68 -2.80
N LYS A 48 -8.23 2.18 -3.36
CA LYS A 48 -9.57 2.67 -3.12
C LYS A 48 -10.25 1.73 -2.14
N VAL A 49 -10.79 2.29 -1.06
CA VAL A 49 -11.59 1.56 -0.08
C VAL A 49 -13.00 2.14 -0.10
N LYS A 50 -14.00 1.27 -0.20
CA LYS A 50 -15.41 1.63 -0.10
C LYS A 50 -16.08 0.81 0.99
N ASN A 51 -16.70 1.48 1.95
CA ASN A 51 -17.54 0.80 2.95
C ASN A 51 -18.83 0.34 2.28
N VAL A 52 -19.14 -0.95 2.37
CA VAL A 52 -20.40 -1.54 1.89
C VAL A 52 -21.26 -2.11 3.03
N GLY A 53 -20.77 -1.99 4.27
CA GLY A 53 -21.52 -2.34 5.47
C GLY A 53 -22.47 -1.25 5.93
N ILE A 54 -23.35 -1.61 6.86
CA ILE A 54 -24.31 -0.70 7.50
C ILE A 54 -23.62 0.20 8.54
N GLU A 55 -22.57 -0.30 9.18
CA GLU A 55 -21.82 0.41 10.20
C GLU A 55 -20.70 1.27 9.61
N THR A 56 -20.44 2.42 10.22
CA THR A 56 -19.27 3.24 9.87
C THR A 56 -18.03 2.59 10.48
N GLY A 57 -17.22 1.94 9.64
CA GLY A 57 -15.94 1.38 10.08
C GLY A 57 -14.85 2.46 10.14
N TYR A 58 -13.94 2.36 11.11
CA TYR A 58 -12.82 3.28 11.20
C TYR A 58 -11.75 2.93 10.16
N LEU A 59 -11.07 3.95 9.65
CA LEU A 59 -9.93 3.75 8.77
C LEU A 59 -8.92 2.82 9.45
N SER A 60 -8.57 3.09 10.73
CA SER A 60 -7.62 2.31 11.56
C SER A 60 -7.80 0.79 11.50
N ASP A 61 -9.02 0.31 11.30
CA ASP A 61 -9.33 -1.12 11.25
C ASP A 61 -8.83 -1.82 9.96
N ILE A 62 -8.24 -1.05 9.03
CA ILE A 62 -7.68 -1.52 7.76
C ILE A 62 -6.15 -1.40 7.76
N TRP A 63 -5.56 -0.53 8.60
CA TRP A 63 -4.16 -0.12 8.45
C TRP A 63 -3.20 -1.11 9.10
N GLY A 64 -2.94 -2.18 8.35
CA GLY A 64 -1.78 -3.04 8.51
C GLY A 64 -1.41 -3.59 7.14
N PHE A 65 -0.52 -2.90 6.43
CA PHE A 65 -0.08 -3.33 5.10
C PHE A 65 1.27 -4.03 5.20
N VAL A 66 1.35 -5.25 4.69
CA VAL A 66 2.62 -5.95 4.47
C VAL A 66 2.91 -5.93 2.98
N LEU A 67 3.97 -5.23 2.59
CA LEU A 67 4.51 -5.32 1.24
C LEU A 67 5.42 -6.55 1.16
N ALA A 68 4.90 -7.63 0.60
CA ALA A 68 5.70 -8.81 0.27
C ALA A 68 6.23 -8.67 -1.16
N ALA A 69 7.55 -8.55 -1.31
CA ALA A 69 8.22 -8.57 -2.60
C ALA A 69 9.07 -9.86 -2.70
N THR A 70 8.76 -10.71 -3.66
CA THR A 70 9.62 -11.85 -3.99
C THR A 70 10.72 -11.36 -4.90
N VAL A 71 11.82 -10.92 -4.30
CA VAL A 71 13.07 -10.68 -5.04
C VAL A 71 13.70 -12.04 -5.29
N GLY A 72 13.99 -12.36 -6.55
CA GLY A 72 14.80 -13.54 -6.86
C GLY A 72 16.09 -13.52 -6.03
N LYS A 73 16.20 -14.46 -5.08
CA LYS A 73 17.27 -14.69 -4.09
C LYS A 73 17.96 -13.44 -3.49
N ALA A 74 17.58 -13.20 -2.23
CA ALA A 74 18.28 -12.49 -1.16
C ALA A 74 18.28 -10.96 -1.24
N THR A 75 17.51 -10.31 -0.35
CA THR A 75 18.02 -9.33 0.62
C THR A 75 16.99 -9.13 1.74
N ARG A 76 17.48 -9.00 2.97
CA ARG A 76 16.73 -8.88 4.24
C ARG A 76 16.09 -7.49 4.36
N LEU A 77 14.78 -7.44 4.55
CA LEU A 77 14.04 -6.19 4.77
C LEU A 77 14.19 -5.74 6.24
N LEU A 78 14.67 -4.52 6.47
CA LEU A 78 14.64 -3.85 7.77
C LEU A 78 13.49 -2.86 7.77
N ILE A 79 12.48 -3.11 8.59
CA ILE A 79 11.40 -2.16 8.88
C ILE A 79 11.82 -1.41 10.16
N PRO A 80 12.08 -0.10 10.12
CA PRO A 80 12.29 0.66 11.35
C PRO A 80 10.95 0.76 12.10
N PRO A 81 10.94 0.61 13.44
CA PRO A 81 9.74 0.86 14.23
C PRO A 81 9.43 2.36 14.23
N ILE A 82 8.13 2.67 14.29
CA ILE A 82 7.56 4.02 14.48
C ILE A 82 7.87 4.50 15.90
#